data_AF-A0A0G1AZ12-F1
#
_entry.id   AF-A0A0G1AZ12-F1
#
_cell.length_a   1.000
_cell.length_b   1.000
_cell.length_c   1.000
_cell.angle_alpha   90.00
_cell.angle_beta   90.00
_cell.angle_gamma   90.00
#
_symmetry.space_group_name_H-M   'P 1'
#
loop_
_entity.id
_entity.type
_entity.pdbx_description
1 polymer ?
#
loop_
_entity_poly.entity_id
_entity_poly.type
_entity_poly.pdbx_seq_one_letter_code
_entity_poly.pdbx_strand_id
1 'polypeptide(L)'
;MKKIVDVSNKTGELEIILNKKGMELEIVGRFQTYGSEVKELNIRIVHRAPHTTANTTLKGVAWDTSQLKLSGTIIIEKSAQQTQSFLRENILLLSPEAKAEAIPNLEILANDVKCSHAATISNISEEQVFTFLKSGKSIPSFIHVWISWVVNTAQIKKFTSKFFTSDDCFPN
;
A
#
# COMPACT_ATOMS: atom_id res chain seq x y z
N MET A 1 -7.41 -1.12 -21.79
CA MET A 1 -8.05 -2.04 -20.81
C MET A 1 -7.24 -1.98 -19.54
N LYS A 2 -7.88 -1.57 -18.43
CA LYS A 2 -7.25 -1.40 -17.12
C LYS A 2 -6.90 -2.75 -16.49
N LYS A 3 -5.64 -2.96 -16.11
CA LYS A 3 -5.17 -4.13 -15.37
C LYS A 3 -5.12 -3.79 -13.88
N ILE A 4 -5.61 -4.69 -13.03
CA ILE A 4 -5.54 -4.57 -11.56
C ILE A 4 -4.57 -5.63 -11.04
N VAL A 5 -3.65 -5.23 -10.19
CA VAL A 5 -2.67 -6.11 -9.54
C VAL A 5 -2.79 -5.96 -8.03
N ASP A 6 -3.02 -7.08 -7.35
CA ASP A 6 -3.02 -7.14 -5.89
C ASP A 6 -1.63 -7.60 -5.41
N VAL A 7 -1.00 -6.78 -4.58
CA VAL A 7 0.33 -7.04 -3.98
C VAL A 7 0.24 -7.18 -2.46
N SER A 8 -0.96 -7.40 -1.92
CA SER A 8 -1.20 -7.52 -0.48
C SER A 8 -0.33 -8.62 0.13
N ASN A 9 0.29 -8.30 1.26
CA ASN A 9 1.21 -9.15 2.01
C ASN A 9 2.41 -9.72 1.21
N LYS A 10 2.67 -9.25 -0.02
CA LYS A 10 3.89 -9.61 -0.74
C LYS A 10 5.12 -9.01 -0.05
N THR A 11 6.22 -9.74 -0.09
CA THR A 11 7.53 -9.26 0.38
C THR A 11 8.56 -9.37 -0.73
N GLY A 12 9.67 -8.65 -0.59
CA GLY A 12 10.77 -8.63 -1.54
C GLY A 12 10.58 -7.58 -2.64
N GLU A 13 11.14 -7.86 -3.81
CA GLU A 13 11.18 -6.92 -4.93
C GLU A 13 10.14 -7.28 -6.01
N LEU A 14 9.48 -6.26 -6.55
CA LEU A 14 8.52 -6.40 -7.64
C LEU A 14 8.72 -5.30 -8.66
N GLU A 15 9.02 -5.66 -9.91
CA GLU A 15 9.06 -4.72 -11.03
C GLU A 15 7.88 -4.96 -11.98
N ILE A 16 7.17 -3.88 -12.32
CA ILE A 16 6.06 -3.91 -13.28
C ILE A 16 6.36 -2.92 -14.40
N ILE A 17 6.42 -3.43 -15.62
CA ILE A 17 6.81 -2.66 -16.81
C ILE A 17 5.58 -2.40 -17.69
N LEU A 18 5.29 -1.13 -17.97
CA LEU A 18 4.29 -0.67 -18.92
C LEU A 18 4.98 -0.37 -20.26
N ASN A 19 5.05 -1.38 -21.13
CA ASN A 19 5.78 -1.34 -22.39
C ASN A 19 4.90 -1.16 -23.64
N LYS A 20 3.59 -1.01 -23.50
CA LYS A 20 2.68 -0.71 -24.62
C LYS A 20 1.98 0.62 -24.40
N LYS A 21 1.80 1.36 -25.50
CA LYS A 21 1.09 2.64 -25.50
C LYS A 21 -0.32 2.48 -24.94
N GLY A 22 -0.74 3.39 -24.08
CA GLY A 22 -2.10 3.39 -23.53
C GLY A 22 -2.38 2.30 -22.48
N MET A 23 -1.35 1.64 -21.93
CA MET A 23 -1.55 0.71 -20.81
C MET A 23 -2.01 1.46 -19.57
N GLU A 24 -3.01 0.89 -18.89
CA GLU A 24 -3.53 1.41 -17.63
C GLU A 24 -3.38 0.35 -16.54
N LEU A 25 -2.81 0.74 -15.41
CA LEU A 25 -2.50 -0.13 -14.29
C LEU A 25 -3.06 0.42 -12.98
N GLU A 26 -3.65 -0.45 -12.18
CA GLU A 26 -3.98 -0.21 -10.78
C GLU A 26 -3.23 -1.24 -9.94
N ILE A 27 -2.52 -0.79 -8.92
CA ILE A 27 -1.86 -1.64 -7.94
C ILE A 27 -2.44 -1.33 -6.57
N VAL A 28 -2.89 -2.37 -5.88
CA VAL A 28 -3.39 -2.28 -4.51
C VAL A 28 -2.59 -3.23 -3.64
N GLY A 29 -2.02 -2.73 -2.54
CA GLY A 29 -1.34 -3.53 -1.54
C GLY A 29 -1.91 -3.25 -0.15
N ARG A 30 -2.28 -4.30 0.56
CA ARG A 30 -2.65 -4.27 1.99
C ARG A 30 -1.65 -5.11 2.77
N PHE A 31 -1.08 -4.54 3.82
CA PHE A 31 -0.04 -5.16 4.62
C PHE A 31 -0.43 -5.09 6.09
N GLN A 32 -0.16 -6.19 6.80
CA GLN A 32 -0.27 -6.25 8.25
C GLN A 32 0.98 -6.91 8.80
N THR A 33 1.49 -6.34 9.90
CA THR A 33 2.55 -6.94 10.71
C THR A 33 2.15 -6.92 12.17
N TYR A 34 2.50 -7.97 12.91
CA TYR A 34 2.24 -8.10 14.35
C TYR A 34 3.38 -8.84 15.07
N GLY A 35 3.47 -8.67 16.39
CA GLY A 35 4.50 -9.32 17.20
C GLY A 35 5.88 -8.86 16.76
N SER A 36 6.77 -9.81 16.46
CA SER A 36 8.11 -9.54 15.93
C SER A 36 8.22 -9.68 14.41
N GLU A 37 7.11 -9.65 13.66
CA GLU A 37 7.14 -9.77 12.20
C GLU A 37 7.89 -8.61 11.55
N VAL A 38 8.64 -8.91 10.50
CA VAL A 38 9.27 -7.91 9.62
C VAL A 38 8.81 -8.18 8.20
N LYS A 39 8.18 -7.19 7.56
CA LYS A 39 7.80 -7.25 6.15
C LYS A 39 8.36 -6.06 5.39
N GLU A 40 8.94 -6.34 4.24
CA GLU A 40 9.47 -5.33 3.33
C GLU A 40 8.93 -5.61 1.92
N LEU A 41 8.41 -4.58 1.27
CA LEU A 41 8.10 -4.58 -0.15
C LEU A 41 8.82 -3.43 -0.83
N ASN A 42 9.53 -3.73 -1.91
CA ASN A 42 10.05 -2.75 -2.84
C ASN A 42 9.38 -2.95 -4.21
N ILE A 43 8.59 -1.96 -4.65
CA ILE A 43 7.92 -2.00 -5.94
C ILE A 43 8.47 -0.94 -6.90
N ARG A 44 8.78 -1.35 -8.13
CA ARG A 44 9.22 -0.48 -9.23
C ARG A 44 8.15 -0.49 -10.32
N ILE A 45 7.62 0.69 -10.65
CA ILE A 45 6.65 0.89 -11.74
C ILE A 45 7.38 1.60 -12.88
N VAL A 46 7.69 0.86 -13.94
CA VAL A 46 8.50 1.34 -15.07
C VAL A 46 7.60 1.66 -16.26
N HIS A 47 7.50 2.94 -16.60
CA HIS A 47 6.82 3.43 -17.79
C HIS A 47 7.82 3.52 -18.95
N ARG A 48 7.70 2.63 -19.94
CA ARG A 48 8.54 2.61 -21.16
C ARG A 48 7.84 3.17 -22.39
N ALA A 49 6.51 3.04 -22.44
CA ALA A 49 5.68 3.50 -23.54
C ALA A 49 4.89 4.77 -23.19
N PRO A 50 4.56 5.60 -24.19
CA PRO A 50 3.81 6.85 -23.96
C PRO A 50 2.35 6.58 -23.62
N HIS A 51 1.69 7.60 -23.05
CA HIS A 51 0.28 7.58 -22.64
C HIS A 51 -0.06 6.44 -21.67
N THR A 52 0.89 6.04 -20.83
CA THR A 52 0.65 4.99 -19.84
C THR A 52 0.14 5.59 -18.53
N THR A 53 -0.73 4.87 -17.84
CA THR A 53 -1.25 5.30 -16.54
C THR A 53 -1.03 4.24 -15.47
N ALA A 54 -0.66 4.67 -14.27
CA ALA A 54 -0.55 3.80 -13.10
C ALA A 54 -1.05 4.49 -11.83
N ASN A 55 -1.88 3.79 -11.05
CA ASN A 55 -2.26 4.21 -9.70
C ASN A 55 -1.84 3.11 -8.73
N THR A 56 -0.90 3.43 -7.84
CA THR A 56 -0.37 2.50 -6.84
C THR A 56 -0.79 2.96 -5.46
N THR A 57 -1.48 2.11 -4.72
CA THR A 57 -1.86 2.36 -3.33
C THR A 57 -1.39 1.21 -2.45
N LEU A 58 -0.38 1.47 -1.63
CA LEU A 58 0.14 0.55 -0.62
C LEU A 58 -0.29 1.03 0.76
N LYS A 59 -0.88 0.12 1.55
CA LYS A 59 -1.38 0.44 2.89
C LYS A 59 -0.97 -0.61 3.88
N GLY A 60 -0.49 -0.14 5.02
CA GLY A 60 0.08 -0.98 6.05
C GLY A 60 -0.50 -0.70 7.42
N VAL A 61 -0.56 -1.75 8.23
CA VAL A 61 -0.67 -1.63 9.68
C VAL A 61 0.48 -2.41 10.33
N ALA A 62 1.15 -1.79 11.31
CA ALA A 62 2.14 -2.44 12.15
C ALA A 62 1.74 -2.32 13.62
N TRP A 63 1.96 -3.38 14.39
CA TRP A 63 1.49 -3.49 15.77
C TRP A 63 2.45 -4.34 16.61
N ASP A 64 2.44 -4.11 17.92
CA ASP A 64 3.39 -4.64 18.90
C ASP A 64 4.82 -4.17 18.58
N THR A 65 5.78 -5.06 18.36
CA THR A 65 7.18 -4.74 18.07
C THR A 65 7.54 -4.91 16.59
N SER A 66 6.52 -4.98 15.72
CA SER A 66 6.67 -5.38 14.33
C SER A 66 7.25 -4.26 13.46
N GLN A 67 7.74 -4.63 12.28
CA GLN A 67 8.35 -3.70 11.33
C GLN A 67 7.76 -3.85 9.94
N LEU A 68 7.35 -2.71 9.34
CA LEU A 68 6.83 -2.68 7.99
C LEU A 68 7.53 -1.63 7.13
N LYS A 69 8.20 -2.08 6.07
CA LYS A 69 8.82 -1.20 5.08
C LYS A 69 8.12 -1.31 3.74
N LEU A 70 7.61 -0.19 3.24
CA LEU A 70 7.02 -0.07 1.92
C LEU A 70 7.86 0.93 1.13
N SER A 71 8.43 0.49 0.01
CA SER A 71 9.13 1.35 -0.92
C SER A 71 8.49 1.24 -2.30
N GLY A 72 8.24 2.39 -2.91
CA GLY A 72 7.69 2.49 -4.25
C GLY A 72 8.51 3.45 -5.09
N THR A 73 8.93 3.00 -6.27
CA THR A 73 9.67 3.81 -7.23
C THR A 73 8.88 3.91 -8.53
N ILE A 74 8.55 5.12 -8.98
CA ILE A 74 8.02 5.36 -10.33
C ILE A 74 9.18 5.76 -11.23
N ILE A 75 9.36 5.04 -12.33
CA ILE A 75 10.40 5.28 -13.32
C ILE A 75 9.73 5.60 -14.64
N ILE A 76 10.10 6.73 -15.26
CA ILE A 76 9.54 7.17 -16.53
C ILE A 76 10.69 7.36 -17.51
N GLU A 77 10.77 6.46 -18.48
CA GLU A 77 11.78 6.53 -19.53
C GLU A 77 11.50 7.69 -20.49
N LYS A 78 12.55 8.16 -21.18
CA LYS A 78 12.49 9.33 -22.07
C LYS A 78 11.40 9.21 -23.16
N SER A 79 11.09 8.00 -23.61
CA SER A 79 10.05 7.72 -24.61
C SER A 79 8.62 7.73 -24.04
N ALA A 80 8.46 7.64 -22.71
CA ALA A 80 7.17 7.50 -22.05
C ALA A 80 6.50 8.86 -21.78
N GLN A 81 6.37 9.67 -22.83
CA GLN A 81 5.67 10.96 -22.77
C GLN A 81 4.18 10.76 -22.48
N GLN A 82 3.55 11.78 -21.93
CA GLN A 82 2.14 11.81 -21.53
C GLN A 82 1.76 10.73 -20.52
N THR A 83 2.73 10.32 -19.70
CA THR A 83 2.53 9.38 -18.61
C THR A 83 1.79 10.06 -17.45
N GLN A 84 0.87 9.33 -16.82
CA GLN A 84 0.25 9.72 -15.55
C GLN A 84 0.47 8.64 -14.49
N SER A 85 1.11 8.97 -13.38
CA SER A 85 1.48 7.96 -12.39
C SER A 85 1.39 8.49 -10.97
N PHE A 86 0.64 7.79 -10.12
CA PHE A 86 0.39 8.19 -8.74
C PHE A 86 0.79 7.06 -7.80
N LEU A 87 1.65 7.35 -6.83
CA LEU A 87 2.03 6.43 -5.76
C LEU A 87 1.52 6.95 -4.42
N ARG A 88 0.88 6.09 -3.65
CA ARG A 88 0.41 6.40 -2.30
C ARG A 88 0.81 5.29 -1.34
N GLU A 89 1.52 5.64 -0.28
CA GLU A 89 1.96 4.76 0.79
C GLU A 89 1.40 5.29 2.11
N ASN A 90 0.54 4.51 2.78
CA ASN A 90 -0.03 4.89 4.08
C ASN A 90 0.20 3.77 5.09
N ILE A 91 0.96 4.03 6.15
CA ILE A 91 1.18 3.06 7.22
C ILE A 91 0.61 3.61 8.53
N LEU A 92 -0.13 2.77 9.24
CA LEU A 92 -0.61 3.06 10.60
C LEU A 92 0.18 2.22 11.61
N LEU A 93 0.74 2.88 12.62
CA LEU A 93 1.35 2.25 13.79
C LEU A 93 0.31 2.16 14.91
N LEU A 94 0.05 0.94 15.39
CA LEU A 94 -0.90 0.65 16.48
C LEU A 94 -0.27 0.61 17.88
N SER A 95 1.06 0.61 17.96
CA SER A 95 1.83 0.59 19.21
C SER A 95 3.03 1.54 19.08
N PRO A 96 3.51 2.10 20.20
CA PRO A 96 4.73 2.92 20.21
C PRO A 96 5.99 2.17 19.74
N GLU A 97 6.04 0.85 19.93
CA GLU A 97 7.22 0.02 19.63
C GLU A 97 7.28 -0.44 18.17
N ALA A 98 6.16 -0.38 17.44
CA ALA A 98 6.11 -0.77 16.05
C ALA A 98 6.86 0.25 15.19
N LYS A 99 7.54 -0.24 14.15
CA LYS A 99 8.31 0.59 13.23
C LYS A 99 7.75 0.52 11.82
N ALA A 100 7.82 1.64 11.12
CA ALA A 100 7.45 1.69 9.72
C ALA A 100 8.35 2.61 8.92
N GLU A 101 8.54 2.25 7.66
CA GLU A 101 9.23 3.06 6.66
C GLU A 101 8.35 3.12 5.40
N ALA A 102 8.15 4.32 4.88
CA ALA A 102 7.49 4.57 3.60
C ALA A 102 8.45 5.39 2.73
N ILE A 103 8.97 4.78 1.66
CA ILE A 103 10.07 5.33 0.85
C ILE A 103 9.61 5.47 -0.60
N PRO A 104 8.96 6.61 -0.94
CA PRO A 104 8.54 6.88 -2.30
C PRO A 104 9.66 7.55 -3.10
N ASN A 105 9.90 7.08 -4.32
CA ASN A 105 10.94 7.58 -5.22
C ASN A 105 10.36 7.90 -6.61
N LEU A 106 10.94 8.90 -7.28
CA LEU A 106 10.62 9.29 -8.65
C LEU A 106 11.90 9.39 -9.49
N GLU A 107 11.91 8.72 -10.62
CA GLU A 107 12.95 8.84 -11.65
C GLU A 107 12.29 9.23 -12.98
N ILE A 108 12.41 10.50 -13.39
CA ILE A 108 11.67 11.03 -14.54
C ILE A 108 12.67 11.53 -15.60
N LEU A 109 12.65 10.87 -16.77
CA LEU A 109 13.46 11.22 -17.94
C LEU A 109 12.61 11.82 -19.09
N ALA A 110 11.30 11.93 -18.91
CA ALA A 110 10.35 12.51 -19.87
C ALA A 110 9.90 13.92 -19.45
N ASN A 111 9.47 14.74 -20.41
CA ASN A 111 9.18 16.16 -20.18
C ASN A 111 7.69 16.43 -19.98
N ASP A 112 6.82 15.72 -20.72
CA ASP A 112 5.37 15.87 -20.65
C ASP A 112 4.78 14.74 -19.79
N VAL A 113 4.73 14.93 -18.46
CA VAL A 113 4.23 13.91 -17.53
C VAL A 113 3.44 14.52 -16.38
N LYS A 114 2.54 13.76 -15.78
CA LYS A 114 1.83 14.12 -14.54
C LYS A 114 2.03 13.03 -13.52
N CYS A 115 2.97 13.22 -12.62
CA CYS A 115 3.28 12.21 -11.62
C CYS A 115 3.41 12.81 -10.23
N SER A 116 2.96 12.06 -9.24
CA SER A 116 3.17 12.42 -7.84
C SER A 116 3.27 11.17 -6.98
N HIS A 117 3.89 11.36 -5.82
CA HIS A 117 3.85 10.38 -4.75
C HIS A 117 3.32 11.03 -3.47
N ALA A 118 2.84 10.21 -2.55
CA ALA A 118 2.51 10.60 -1.20
C ALA A 118 2.85 9.44 -0.27
N ALA A 119 3.59 9.74 0.79
CA ALA A 119 3.84 8.81 1.88
C ALA A 119 3.34 9.41 3.19
N THR A 120 2.70 8.58 4.02
CA THR A 120 2.23 9.00 5.33
C THR A 120 2.39 7.84 6.31
N ILE A 121 3.03 8.13 7.43
CA ILE A 121 3.06 7.25 8.59
C ILE A 121 2.31 7.98 9.70
N SER A 122 1.34 7.30 10.30
CA SER A 122 0.53 7.85 11.38
C SER A 122 0.52 6.90 12.56
N ASN A 123 0.48 7.44 13.77
CA ASN A 123 0.38 6.66 14.99
C ASN A 123 -1.00 6.87 15.58
N ILE A 124 -1.64 5.81 16.05
CA ILE A 124 -2.83 5.93 16.90
C ILE A 124 -2.36 5.95 18.35
N SER A 125 -2.95 6.82 19.18
CA SER A 125 -2.60 6.82 20.61
C SER A 125 -3.15 5.58 21.31
N GLU A 126 -2.48 5.12 22.35
CA GLU A 126 -2.96 4.01 23.18
C GLU A 126 -4.37 4.27 23.73
N GLU A 127 -4.69 5.52 24.06
CA GLU A 127 -6.03 5.93 24.50
C GLU A 127 -7.08 5.73 23.40
N GLN A 128 -6.75 6.06 22.15
CA GLN A 128 -7.63 5.84 21.01
C GLN A 128 -7.85 4.36 20.73
N VAL A 129 -6.80 3.54 20.83
CA VAL A 129 -6.89 2.08 20.72
C VAL A 129 -7.76 1.52 21.84
N PHE A 130 -7.50 1.92 23.08
CA PHE A 130 -8.26 1.45 24.25
C PHE A 130 -9.73 1.86 24.20
N THR A 131 -10.03 3.08 23.74
CA THR A 131 -11.40 3.57 23.52
C THR A 131 -12.11 2.74 22.46
N PHE A 132 -11.43 2.41 21.36
CA PHE A 132 -11.98 1.54 20.33
C PHE A 132 -12.26 0.14 20.87
N LEU A 133 -11.33 -0.44 21.64
CA LEU A 133 -11.50 -1.76 22.28
C LEU A 133 -12.67 -1.78 23.27
N LYS A 134 -12.82 -0.73 24.10
CA LYS A 134 -13.95 -0.57 25.04
C LYS A 134 -15.31 -0.56 24.35
N SER A 135 -15.39 -0.17 23.08
CA SER A 135 -16.64 -0.25 22.30
C SER A 135 -17.05 -1.67 21.91
N GLY A 136 -16.33 -2.70 22.39
CA GLY A 136 -16.58 -4.12 22.10
C GLY A 136 -15.99 -4.59 20.76
N LYS A 137 -15.16 -3.77 20.11
CA LYS A 137 -14.54 -4.07 18.82
C LYS A 137 -13.12 -4.58 19.01
N SER A 138 -12.72 -5.56 18.20
CA SER A 138 -11.38 -6.15 18.26
C SER A 138 -10.36 -5.37 17.41
N ILE A 139 -9.06 -5.52 17.70
CA ILE A 139 -8.00 -4.95 16.84
C ILE A 139 -8.12 -5.42 15.37
N PRO A 140 -8.42 -6.70 15.06
CA PRO A 140 -8.73 -7.10 13.69
C PRO A 140 -9.86 -6.27 13.05
N SER A 141 -10.95 -6.02 13.79
CA SER A 141 -12.05 -5.17 13.32
C SER A 141 -11.60 -3.72 13.07
N PHE A 142 -10.73 -3.19 13.94
CA PHE A 142 -10.12 -1.87 13.73
C PHE A 142 -9.32 -1.80 12.43
N ILE A 143 -8.40 -2.76 12.25
CA ILE A 143 -7.54 -2.87 11.07
C ILE A 143 -8.39 -2.99 9.81
N HIS A 144 -9.46 -3.79 9.85
CA HIS A 144 -10.40 -3.90 8.75
C HIS A 144 -10.98 -2.57 8.34
N VAL A 145 -11.56 -1.86 9.31
CA VAL A 145 -12.28 -0.61 9.10
C VAL A 145 -11.32 0.46 8.60
N TRP A 146 -10.12 0.55 9.19
CA TRP A 146 -9.11 1.52 8.77
C TRP A 146 -8.62 1.26 7.35
N ILE A 147 -8.19 0.03 7.04
CA ILE A 147 -7.75 -0.34 5.70
C ILE A 147 -8.88 -0.12 4.68
N SER A 148 -10.12 -0.44 5.04
CA SER A 148 -11.28 -0.23 4.17
C SER A 148 -11.63 1.25 3.99
N TRP A 149 -11.56 2.07 5.03
CA TRP A 149 -11.90 3.49 4.98
C TRP A 149 -10.89 4.31 4.18
N VAL A 150 -9.60 4.05 4.35
CA VAL A 150 -8.56 4.77 3.60
C VAL A 150 -8.62 4.38 2.11
N VAL A 151 -9.04 3.15 1.77
CA VAL A 151 -9.23 2.71 0.37
C VAL A 151 -10.58 3.25 -0.14
N ASN A 152 -10.53 4.34 -0.91
CA ASN A 152 -11.70 4.98 -1.50
C ASN A 152 -12.72 3.95 -2.04
N THR A 153 -13.99 4.20 -1.71
CA THR A 153 -15.17 3.30 -1.72
C THR A 153 -15.52 2.63 -3.06
N ALA A 154 -14.84 2.98 -4.15
CA ALA A 154 -15.04 2.35 -5.47
C ALA A 154 -14.35 0.97 -5.62
N GLN A 155 -13.32 0.65 -4.84
CA GLN A 155 -12.54 -0.60 -4.97
C GLN A 155 -12.99 -1.72 -4.02
N ILE A 156 -13.89 -1.45 -3.08
CA ILE A 156 -14.29 -2.37 -2.00
C ILE A 156 -15.22 -3.49 -2.49
N LYS A 157 -16.05 -3.26 -3.52
CA LYS A 157 -17.14 -4.18 -3.91
C LYS A 157 -16.70 -5.55 -4.47
N LYS A 158 -15.42 -5.80 -4.72
CA LYS A 158 -14.95 -7.07 -5.32
C LYS A 158 -14.19 -8.03 -4.39
N PHE A 159 -13.83 -7.65 -3.16
CA PHE A 159 -12.74 -8.34 -2.45
C PHE A 159 -12.93 -8.57 -0.94
N THR A 160 -14.14 -8.42 -0.41
CA THR A 160 -14.41 -8.49 1.05
C THR A 160 -14.36 -9.90 1.67
N SER A 161 -14.13 -10.98 0.93
CA SER A 161 -14.39 -12.34 1.45
C SER A 161 -13.22 -13.08 2.11
N LYS A 162 -11.99 -12.56 2.14
CA LYS A 162 -10.81 -13.38 2.53
C LYS A 162 -9.88 -12.82 3.62
N PHE A 163 -10.24 -11.73 4.28
CA PHE A 163 -9.34 -11.04 5.22
C PHE A 163 -9.69 -11.23 6.71
N PHE A 164 -10.75 -11.99 7.03
CA PHE A 164 -11.16 -12.30 8.41
C PHE A 164 -11.52 -13.76 8.55
N THR A 165 -10.53 -14.63 8.65
CA THR A 165 -10.68 -15.86 9.43
C THR A 165 -9.98 -15.61 10.76
N SER A 166 -10.74 -15.73 11.84
CA SER A 166 -10.31 -15.56 13.24
C SER A 166 -9.16 -16.47 13.66
N ASP A 167 -8.78 -17.41 12.80
CA ASP A 167 -8.01 -18.60 13.17
C ASP A 167 -6.51 -18.43 12.87
N ASP A 168 -6.11 -17.40 12.11
CA ASP A 168 -4.71 -17.19 11.69
C ASP A 168 -3.91 -16.24 12.61
N CYS A 169 -4.54 -15.63 13.62
CA CYS A 169 -3.92 -14.58 14.45
C CYS A 169 -3.74 -14.94 15.93
N PHE A 170 -4.12 -16.14 16.37
CA PHE A 170 -3.93 -16.58 17.75
C PHE A 170 -3.39 -18.01 17.77
N PRO A 171 -2.08 -18.25 18.01
CA PRO A 171 -1.67 -19.53 18.55
C PRO A 171 -2.25 -19.66 19.97
N ASN A 172 -2.88 -20.80 20.26
CA ASN A 172 -3.38 -21.16 21.59
C ASN A 172 -2.31 -20.97 22.68
#